data_AF-A0A344TRB2-F1
#
_entry.id   AF-A0A344TRB2-F1
#
_cell.length_a   1.000
_cell.length_b   1.000
_cell.length_c   1.000
_cell.angle_alpha   90.00
_cell.angle_beta   90.00
_cell.angle_gamma   90.00
#
_symmetry.space_group_name_H-M   'P 1'
#
loop_
_entity.id
_entity.type
_entity.pdbx_description
1 polymer ?
#
loop_
_entity_poly.entity_id
_entity_poly.type
_entity_poly.pdbx_seq_one_letter_code
_entity_poly.pdbx_strand_id
1 'polypeptide(L)'
;MKKLGIFLGLALAMVLAYVVGTDVLGDETGLGLTAPTLAFTALVGVKRKYQKPELGGSKRLYIIFTDDLESEPVNYDMLVTNGELAGVGAIPLKATKKAIEVEAWYDTTKWDFEMKPGAGFTQGFEFKILGVNKDNVKFVTRLYEVPVNLVIEGNDGSRYYLGQKYVPFMLEAVGASPEKGNARKDITIRAKNDGLTTMPVPMADDVTFLVEALV
;
A
#
# COMPACT_ATOMS: atom_id res chain seq x y z
N MET A 1 -24.39 11.91 64.84
CA MET A 1 -23.20 11.70 63.98
C MET A 1 -23.24 10.42 63.13
N LYS A 2 -23.80 9.28 63.60
CA LYS A 2 -23.85 8.01 62.82
C LYS A 2 -24.68 8.06 61.52
N LYS A 3 -25.74 8.88 61.43
CA LYS A 3 -26.60 8.96 60.24
C LYS A 3 -25.93 9.66 59.05
N LEU A 4 -25.04 10.62 59.29
CA LEU A 4 -24.36 11.37 58.22
C LEU A 4 -23.32 10.51 57.48
N GLY A 5 -22.63 9.62 58.19
CA GLY A 5 -21.68 8.67 57.59
C GLY A 5 -22.33 7.62 56.70
N ILE A 6 -23.56 7.20 57.02
CA ILE A 6 -24.33 6.26 56.20
C ILE A 6 -24.79 6.94 54.89
N PHE A 7 -25.25 8.19 54.97
CA PHE A 7 -25.64 8.95 53.76
C PHE A 7 -24.45 9.27 52.85
N LEU A 8 -23.28 9.62 53.40
CA LEU A 8 -22.07 9.81 52.59
C LEU A 8 -21.58 8.49 51.97
N GLY A 9 -21.65 7.38 52.71
CA GLY A 9 -21.25 6.06 52.20
C GLY A 9 -22.14 5.57 51.06
N LEU A 10 -23.46 5.80 51.15
CA LEU A 10 -24.42 5.46 50.10
C LEU A 10 -24.27 6.35 48.86
N ALA A 11 -24.02 7.65 49.04
CA ALA A 11 -23.78 8.56 47.94
C ALA A 11 -22.49 8.19 47.18
N LEU A 12 -21.42 7.84 47.90
CA LEU A 12 -20.16 7.42 47.29
C LEU A 12 -20.30 6.08 46.57
N ALA A 13 -21.03 5.11 47.14
CA ALA A 13 -21.29 3.83 46.50
C ALA A 13 -22.15 3.95 45.24
N MET A 14 -23.14 4.85 45.22
CA MET A 14 -23.95 5.11 44.02
C MET A 14 -23.18 5.84 42.92
N VAL A 15 -22.29 6.78 43.26
CA VAL A 15 -21.41 7.43 42.29
C VAL A 15 -20.41 6.43 41.71
N LEU A 16 -19.85 5.55 42.55
CA LEU A 16 -18.94 4.49 42.07
C LEU A 16 -19.66 3.47 41.19
N ALA A 17 -20.89 3.08 41.55
CA ALA A 17 -21.71 2.18 40.73
C ALA A 17 -22.15 2.82 39.40
N TYR A 18 -22.36 4.13 39.36
CA TYR A 18 -22.65 4.86 38.12
C TYR A 18 -21.42 4.93 37.21
N VAL A 19 -20.25 5.30 37.75
CA VAL A 19 -19.00 5.39 36.97
C VAL A 19 -18.54 4.02 36.46
N VAL A 20 -18.60 2.99 37.30
CA VAL A 20 -18.26 1.61 36.89
C VAL A 20 -19.36 1.03 36.00
N GLY A 21 -20.62 1.39 36.21
CA GLY A 21 -21.74 0.96 35.37
C GLY A 21 -21.69 1.54 33.96
N THR A 22 -21.24 2.78 33.78
CA THR A 22 -21.06 3.38 32.45
C THR A 22 -19.86 2.82 31.69
N ASP A 23 -18.81 2.38 32.40
CA ASP A 23 -17.65 1.72 31.79
C ASP A 23 -17.89 0.23 31.49
N VAL A 24 -18.88 -0.42 32.14
CA VAL A 24 -19.15 -1.86 31.99
C VAL A 24 -20.44 -2.16 31.20
N LEU A 25 -21.38 -1.21 31.08
CA LEU A 25 -22.70 -1.41 30.43
C LEU A 25 -23.06 -0.36 29.37
N GLY A 26 -22.10 0.40 28.84
CA GLY A 26 -22.33 1.33 27.75
C GLY A 26 -22.45 0.63 26.39
N ASP A 27 -23.62 0.05 26.09
CA ASP A 27 -24.04 -0.20 24.71
C ASP A 27 -25.56 0.06 24.57
N GLU A 28 -25.92 1.22 24.02
CA GLU A 28 -27.31 1.52 23.61
C GLU A 28 -27.59 1.11 22.15
N THR A 29 -26.68 0.37 21.51
CA THR A 29 -26.84 -0.08 20.11
C THR A 29 -26.86 -1.60 19.91
N GLY A 30 -26.73 -2.40 20.96
CA GLY A 30 -27.00 -3.84 20.90
C GLY A 30 -26.08 -4.61 19.95
N LEU A 31 -24.80 -4.24 19.88
CA LEU A 31 -23.77 -4.95 19.14
C LEU A 31 -22.66 -5.33 20.12
N GLY A 32 -22.85 -6.48 20.77
CA GLY A 32 -21.83 -7.11 21.60
C GLY A 32 -20.55 -7.31 20.81
N LEU A 33 -19.50 -6.60 21.23
CA LEU A 33 -18.21 -6.56 20.56
C LEU A 33 -17.14 -7.15 21.47
N THR A 34 -16.98 -8.48 21.45
CA THR A 34 -15.67 -9.09 21.70
C THR A 34 -14.79 -8.94 20.45
N ALA A 35 -14.63 -7.71 19.98
CA ALA A 35 -13.50 -7.37 19.12
C ALA A 35 -12.37 -6.92 20.05
N PRO A 36 -11.10 -7.22 19.71
CA PRO A 36 -10.00 -6.57 20.42
C PRO A 36 -10.27 -5.07 20.35
N THR A 37 -10.07 -4.37 21.45
CA THR A 37 -10.00 -2.90 21.51
C THR A 37 -8.98 -2.45 20.47
N LEU A 38 -9.43 -2.31 19.22
CA LEU A 38 -8.78 -1.51 18.21
C LEU A 38 -8.74 -0.14 18.86
N ALA A 39 -7.54 0.25 19.29
CA ALA A 39 -7.28 1.58 19.77
C ALA A 39 -7.73 2.52 18.64
N PHE A 40 -8.97 3.01 18.73
CA PHE A 40 -9.44 4.14 17.95
C PHE A 40 -8.71 5.35 18.52
N THR A 41 -7.41 5.43 18.21
CA THR A 41 -6.67 6.66 18.24
C THR A 41 -7.52 7.64 17.46
N ALA A 42 -7.92 8.75 18.09
CA ALA A 42 -8.74 9.74 17.40
C ALA A 42 -8.03 10.06 16.08
N LEU A 43 -8.70 9.78 14.96
CA LEU A 43 -8.30 10.29 13.66
C LEU A 43 -8.28 11.80 13.86
N VAL A 44 -7.10 12.36 14.12
CA VAL A 44 -6.85 13.79 13.97
C VAL A 44 -7.30 14.02 12.55
N GLY A 45 -8.48 14.63 12.37
CA GLY A 45 -9.15 14.68 11.07
C GLY A 45 -8.10 15.01 10.04
N VAL A 46 -8.10 14.36 8.87
CA VAL A 46 -7.11 14.57 7.80
C VAL A 46 -7.20 16.04 7.39
N LYS A 47 -6.58 16.91 8.18
CA LYS A 47 -6.93 18.31 8.31
C LYS A 47 -6.11 19.01 7.27
N ARG A 48 -6.39 18.73 5.99
CA ARG A 48 -5.62 19.18 4.83
C ARG A 48 -4.17 19.41 5.24
N LYS A 49 -3.52 18.38 5.83
CA LYS A 49 -2.08 18.48 6.11
C LYS A 49 -1.54 18.74 4.73
N TYR A 50 -1.08 19.96 4.49
CA TYR A 50 -0.78 20.48 3.17
C TYR A 50 0.14 19.46 2.50
N GLN A 51 -0.43 18.56 1.70
CA GLN A 51 0.34 17.81 0.74
C GLN A 51 0.94 18.94 -0.08
N LYS A 52 2.27 19.12 0.01
CA LYS A 52 2.98 19.71 -1.11
C LYS A 52 2.38 19.04 -2.34
N PRO A 53 1.91 19.76 -3.38
CA PRO A 53 1.29 19.11 -4.51
C PRO A 53 2.23 18.00 -4.97
N GLU A 54 1.89 16.76 -4.64
CA GLU A 54 2.68 15.60 -5.01
C GLU A 54 2.52 15.57 -6.52
N LEU A 55 3.58 15.96 -7.21
CA LEU A 55 3.56 16.02 -8.67
C LEU A 55 3.26 14.61 -9.14
N GLY A 56 2.13 14.45 -9.82
CA GLY A 56 1.75 13.18 -10.40
C GLY A 56 2.81 12.68 -11.39
N GLY A 57 2.67 11.41 -11.76
CA GLY A 57 3.66 10.71 -12.59
C GLY A 57 4.78 10.09 -11.75
N SER A 58 5.59 9.27 -12.42
CA SER A 58 6.67 8.54 -11.77
C SER A 58 7.87 8.46 -12.68
N LYS A 59 9.05 8.51 -12.08
CA LYS A 59 10.35 8.53 -12.78
C LYS A 59 11.03 7.17 -12.80
N ARG A 60 10.75 6.29 -11.84
CA ARG A 60 11.38 4.97 -11.74
C ARG A 60 10.37 3.91 -11.33
N LEU A 61 10.56 2.72 -11.90
CA LEU A 61 9.83 1.51 -11.55
C LEU A 61 10.85 0.46 -11.14
N TYR A 62 10.63 -0.16 -9.99
CA TYR A 62 11.40 -1.30 -9.51
C TYR A 62 10.52 -2.53 -9.52
N ILE A 63 10.96 -3.57 -10.24
CA ILE A 63 10.24 -4.83 -10.35
C ILE A 63 10.89 -5.85 -9.42
N ILE A 64 10.08 -6.45 -8.56
CA ILE A 64 10.49 -7.50 -7.62
C ILE A 64 9.76 -8.77 -8.03
N PHE A 65 10.49 -9.84 -8.32
CA PHE A 65 9.85 -11.14 -8.52
C PHE A 65 9.25 -11.62 -7.20
N THR A 66 7.99 -12.04 -7.24
CA THR A 66 7.27 -12.51 -6.04
C THR A 66 7.98 -13.69 -5.38
N ASP A 67 8.57 -14.57 -6.19
CA ASP A 67 9.35 -15.71 -5.71
C ASP A 67 10.63 -15.31 -4.98
N ASP A 68 11.14 -14.10 -5.21
CA ASP A 68 12.33 -13.58 -4.54
C ASP A 68 12.01 -12.94 -3.18
N LEU A 69 10.73 -12.78 -2.82
CA LEU A 69 10.34 -12.36 -1.47
C LEU A 69 10.40 -13.54 -0.50
N GLU A 70 10.82 -13.32 0.75
CA GLU A 70 10.81 -14.32 1.82
C GLU A 70 9.43 -14.38 2.51
N SER A 71 8.84 -13.22 2.76
CA SER A 71 7.52 -13.06 3.40
C SER A 71 6.72 -11.92 2.78
N GLU A 72 5.48 -11.76 3.21
CA GLU A 72 4.62 -10.64 2.82
C GLU A 72 5.19 -9.32 3.36
N PRO A 73 5.52 -8.33 2.51
CA PRO A 73 6.11 -7.06 2.97
C PRO A 73 5.10 -6.15 3.65
N VAL A 74 3.82 -6.22 3.25
CA VAL A 74 2.77 -5.33 3.74
C VAL A 74 1.59 -6.15 4.27
N ASN A 75 1.17 -5.86 5.50
CA ASN A 75 -0.05 -6.41 6.07
C ASN A 75 -1.00 -5.30 6.56
N TYR A 76 -2.26 -5.66 6.79
CA TYR A 76 -3.32 -4.74 7.17
C TYR A 76 -3.05 -4.04 8.51
N ASP A 77 -2.61 -4.77 9.53
CA ASP A 77 -2.39 -4.23 10.88
C ASP A 77 -1.30 -3.16 10.92
N MET A 78 -0.24 -3.36 10.12
CA MET A 78 0.83 -2.37 9.92
C MET A 78 0.27 -1.08 9.33
N LEU A 79 -0.61 -1.16 8.32
CA LEU A 79 -1.18 0.02 7.67
C LEU A 79 -2.19 0.74 8.56
N VAL A 80 -2.97 0.02 9.36
CA VAL A 80 -3.88 0.63 10.34
C VAL A 80 -3.11 1.40 11.41
N THR A 81 -1.92 0.90 11.81
CA THR A 81 -1.13 1.49 12.89
C THR A 81 -0.23 2.62 12.41
N ASN A 82 0.51 2.41 11.31
CA ASN A 82 1.59 3.29 10.85
C ASN A 82 1.26 4.02 9.54
N GLY A 83 0.42 3.42 8.69
CA GLY A 83 0.04 4.00 7.39
C GLY A 83 1.13 3.98 6.31
N GLU A 84 2.31 3.41 6.59
CA GLU A 84 3.45 3.33 5.69
C GLU A 84 4.23 2.03 5.87
N LEU A 85 5.01 1.66 4.85
CA LEU A 85 6.05 0.64 4.94
C LEU A 85 7.34 1.31 5.43
N ALA A 86 7.83 0.91 6.60
CA ALA A 86 9.01 1.53 7.22
C ALA A 86 10.00 0.49 7.76
N GLY A 87 11.27 0.88 7.85
CA GLY A 87 12.33 0.07 8.44
C GLY A 87 13.30 -0.53 7.43
N VAL A 88 14.54 -0.70 7.88
CA VAL A 88 15.59 -1.36 7.08
C VAL A 88 15.21 -2.81 6.82
N GLY A 89 15.20 -3.22 5.55
CA GLY A 89 14.82 -4.58 5.15
C GLY A 89 13.31 -4.82 5.14
N ALA A 90 12.49 -3.76 5.18
CA ALA A 90 11.02 -3.87 5.10
C ALA A 90 10.51 -4.56 3.81
N ILE A 91 11.35 -4.64 2.78
CA ILE A 91 11.15 -5.54 1.65
C ILE A 91 12.06 -6.76 1.83
N PRO A 92 11.54 -7.88 2.38
CA PRO A 92 12.31 -9.08 2.69
C PRO A 92 12.65 -9.86 1.41
N LEU A 93 13.72 -9.46 0.72
CA LEU A 93 14.25 -10.20 -0.42
C LEU A 93 15.13 -11.37 0.06
N LYS A 94 15.01 -12.52 -0.60
CA LYS A 94 15.91 -13.67 -0.44
C LYS A 94 17.36 -13.23 -0.62
N ALA A 95 18.28 -13.83 0.12
CA ALA A 95 19.71 -13.54 0.01
C ALA A 95 20.18 -13.51 -1.45
N THR A 96 20.95 -12.49 -1.81
CA THR A 96 21.51 -12.20 -3.15
C THR A 96 20.53 -11.74 -4.23
N LYS A 97 19.22 -11.72 -3.96
CA LYS A 97 18.21 -11.24 -4.90
C LYS A 97 18.13 -9.71 -4.89
N LYS A 98 17.74 -9.16 -6.04
CA LYS A 98 17.70 -7.72 -6.30
C LYS A 98 16.41 -7.36 -7.04
N ALA A 99 15.89 -6.18 -6.78
CA ALA A 99 14.85 -5.58 -7.63
C ALA A 99 15.47 -5.11 -8.95
N ILE A 100 14.73 -5.24 -10.04
CA ILE A 100 15.13 -4.75 -11.37
C ILE A 100 14.66 -3.30 -11.49
N GLU A 101 15.59 -2.37 -11.68
CA GLU A 101 15.25 -0.96 -11.95
C GLU A 101 14.98 -0.75 -13.44
N VAL A 102 13.83 -0.16 -13.72
CA VAL A 102 13.39 0.29 -15.03
C VAL A 102 13.21 1.79 -14.95
N GLU A 103 14.01 2.52 -15.72
CA GLU A 103 13.80 3.96 -15.90
C GLU A 103 12.51 4.15 -16.70
N ALA A 104 11.51 4.75 -16.06
CA ALA A 104 10.25 5.03 -16.72
C ALA A 104 10.44 6.25 -17.63
N TRP A 105 9.78 6.25 -18.79
CA TRP A 105 9.64 7.51 -19.51
C TRP A 105 8.82 8.46 -18.64
N TYR A 106 9.39 9.63 -18.33
CA TYR A 106 8.76 10.64 -17.49
C TYR A 106 7.29 10.86 -17.90
N ASP A 107 6.42 10.93 -16.89
CA ASP A 107 4.97 11.17 -17.01
C ASP A 107 4.13 10.06 -17.66
N THR A 108 4.70 8.90 -17.97
CA THR A 108 3.93 7.78 -18.56
C THR A 108 3.52 6.71 -17.55
N THR A 109 4.15 6.71 -16.38
CA THR A 109 3.81 5.77 -15.32
C THR A 109 2.65 6.33 -14.50
N LYS A 110 1.58 5.56 -14.43
CA LYS A 110 0.44 5.81 -13.55
C LYS A 110 0.17 4.59 -12.70
N TRP A 111 -0.37 4.83 -11.52
CA TRP A 111 -0.97 3.80 -10.68
C TRP A 111 -2.34 4.26 -10.24
N ASP A 112 -3.23 3.30 -10.04
CA ASP A 112 -4.59 3.50 -9.60
C ASP A 112 -4.93 2.53 -8.48
N PHE A 113 -5.90 2.92 -7.66
CA PHE A 113 -6.47 2.04 -6.67
C PHE A 113 -7.95 2.36 -6.47
N GLU A 114 -8.67 1.37 -5.96
CA GLU A 114 -10.09 1.47 -5.64
C GLU A 114 -10.34 0.69 -4.36
N MET A 115 -11.22 1.18 -3.50
CA MET A 115 -11.71 0.43 -2.34
C MET A 115 -13.14 0.00 -2.63
N LYS A 116 -13.38 -1.30 -2.70
CA LYS A 116 -14.68 -1.90 -2.98
C LYS A 116 -15.26 -2.54 -1.71
N PRO A 117 -16.44 -2.09 -1.24
CA PRO A 117 -17.10 -2.72 -0.10
C PRO A 117 -17.29 -4.22 -0.33
N GLY A 118 -16.81 -5.05 0.60
CA GLY A 118 -16.92 -6.52 0.53
C GLY A 118 -15.94 -7.21 -0.42
N ALA A 119 -15.10 -6.48 -1.17
CA ALA A 119 -14.13 -7.05 -2.11
C ALA A 119 -12.67 -6.59 -1.87
N GLY A 120 -12.45 -5.68 -0.93
CA GLY A 120 -11.10 -5.20 -0.57
C GLY A 120 -10.64 -4.08 -1.48
N PHE A 121 -9.36 -4.08 -1.83
CA PHE A 121 -8.73 -3.07 -2.67
C PHE A 121 -8.37 -3.62 -4.04
N THR A 122 -8.53 -2.78 -5.06
CA THR A 122 -7.86 -3.00 -6.35
C THR A 122 -6.60 -2.16 -6.40
N GLN A 123 -5.56 -2.69 -7.04
CA GLN A 123 -4.40 -1.91 -7.42
C GLN A 123 -4.15 -2.09 -8.92
N GLY A 124 -3.79 -1.01 -9.59
CA GLY A 124 -3.46 -1.00 -11.00
C GLY A 124 -2.21 -0.17 -11.25
N PHE A 125 -1.45 -0.56 -12.27
CA PHE A 125 -0.37 0.27 -12.77
C PHE A 125 -0.22 0.11 -14.28
N GLU A 126 0.31 1.16 -14.91
CA GLU A 126 0.62 1.18 -16.34
C GLU A 126 1.89 2.00 -16.52
N PHE A 127 2.83 1.49 -17.30
CA PHE A 127 4.02 2.21 -17.73
C PHE A 127 4.31 1.95 -19.21
N LYS A 128 4.95 2.92 -19.86
CA LYS A 128 5.24 2.85 -21.29
C LYS A 128 6.73 2.80 -21.54
N ILE A 129 7.13 1.86 -22.39
CA ILE A 129 8.47 1.75 -22.94
C ILE A 129 8.43 2.29 -24.36
N LEU A 130 9.29 3.27 -24.66
CA LEU A 130 9.40 3.82 -26.00
C LEU A 130 10.20 2.89 -26.91
N GLY A 131 9.65 2.62 -28.09
CA GLY A 131 10.25 1.80 -29.12
C GLY A 131 10.06 0.29 -28.91
N VAL A 132 10.20 -0.44 -30.00
CA VAL A 132 10.23 -1.90 -30.01
C VAL A 132 11.61 -2.30 -30.56
N ASN A 133 12.56 -2.56 -29.67
CA ASN A 133 13.91 -3.01 -30.01
C ASN A 133 14.16 -4.41 -29.41
N LYS A 134 15.30 -5.03 -29.78
CA LYS A 134 15.67 -6.39 -29.33
C LYS A 134 15.72 -6.53 -27.80
N ASP A 135 16.05 -5.46 -27.08
CA ASP A 135 16.26 -5.49 -25.64
C ASP A 135 14.92 -5.33 -24.90
N ASN A 136 14.04 -4.44 -25.38
CA ASN A 136 12.66 -4.30 -24.92
C ASN A 136 11.87 -5.60 -25.13
N VAL A 137 12.05 -6.28 -26.27
CA VAL A 137 11.40 -7.58 -26.52
C VAL A 137 11.89 -8.63 -25.51
N LYS A 138 13.21 -8.75 -25.29
CA LYS A 138 13.76 -9.67 -24.29
C LYS A 138 13.25 -9.37 -22.88
N PHE A 139 13.19 -8.10 -22.51
CA PHE A 139 12.67 -7.65 -21.22
C PHE A 139 11.21 -8.08 -21.03
N VAL A 140 10.32 -7.76 -21.98
CA VAL A 140 8.90 -8.13 -21.92
C VAL A 140 8.73 -9.66 -21.88
N THR A 141 9.47 -10.40 -22.70
CA THR A 141 9.39 -11.87 -22.73
C THR A 141 9.84 -12.50 -21.41
N ARG A 142 10.83 -11.93 -20.72
CA ARG A 142 11.25 -12.41 -19.39
C ARG A 142 10.21 -12.20 -18.30
N LEU A 143 9.28 -11.28 -18.51
CA LEU A 143 8.21 -10.96 -17.57
C LEU A 143 6.89 -11.70 -17.90
N TYR A 144 6.86 -12.48 -18.97
CA TYR A 144 5.69 -13.25 -19.37
C TYR A 144 5.37 -14.33 -18.34
N GLU A 145 4.15 -14.30 -17.82
CA GLU A 145 3.67 -15.22 -16.77
C GLU A 145 4.52 -15.24 -15.49
N VAL A 146 5.29 -14.18 -15.24
CA VAL A 146 6.08 -14.07 -14.01
C VAL A 146 5.33 -13.22 -12.98
N PRO A 147 5.05 -13.74 -11.77
CA PRO A 147 4.41 -12.98 -10.71
C PRO A 147 5.37 -11.93 -10.14
N VAL A 148 4.90 -10.69 -10.02
CA VAL A 148 5.71 -9.56 -9.55
C VAL A 148 5.01 -8.70 -8.49
N ASN A 149 5.85 -8.02 -7.71
CA ASN A 149 5.51 -6.88 -6.86
C ASN A 149 6.35 -5.68 -7.31
N LEU A 150 5.93 -4.47 -6.97
CA LEU A 150 6.49 -3.26 -7.57
C LEU A 150 6.78 -2.21 -6.52
N VAL A 151 7.82 -1.43 -6.76
CA VAL A 151 8.02 -0.14 -6.12
C VAL A 151 8.03 0.94 -7.20
N ILE A 152 7.22 1.98 -7.03
CA ILE A 152 7.13 3.10 -7.95
C ILE A 152 7.67 4.35 -7.25
N GLU A 153 8.63 5.04 -7.87
CA GLU A 153 9.15 6.31 -7.36
C GLU A 153 8.52 7.48 -8.14
N GLY A 154 7.75 8.29 -7.41
CA GLY A 154 7.10 9.49 -7.90
C GLY A 154 8.10 10.57 -8.33
N ASN A 155 7.61 11.54 -9.10
CA ASN A 155 8.38 12.72 -9.49
C ASN A 155 8.78 13.58 -8.27
N ASP A 156 8.03 13.48 -7.17
CA ASP A 156 8.30 14.09 -5.88
C ASP A 156 9.38 13.36 -5.05
N GLY A 157 9.85 12.20 -5.52
CA GLY A 157 10.82 11.34 -4.83
C GLY A 157 10.19 10.37 -3.82
N SER A 158 8.88 10.43 -3.63
CA SER A 158 8.15 9.49 -2.77
C SER A 158 8.12 8.10 -3.42
N ARG A 159 8.28 7.05 -2.62
CA ARG A 159 8.26 5.66 -3.08
C ARG A 159 6.98 4.98 -2.61
N TYR A 160 6.35 4.20 -3.48
CA TYR A 160 5.12 3.48 -3.18
C TYR A 160 5.30 2.00 -3.50
N TYR A 161 4.97 1.14 -2.54
CA TYR A 161 4.94 -0.32 -2.72
C TYR A 161 3.57 -0.78 -3.21
N LEU A 162 3.55 -1.59 -4.25
CA LEU A 162 2.34 -2.17 -4.84
C LEU A 162 2.47 -3.69 -4.94
N GLY A 163 1.34 -4.36 -4.73
CA GLY A 163 1.22 -5.81 -4.79
C GLY A 163 1.24 -6.48 -3.42
N GLN A 164 0.96 -7.78 -3.43
CA GLN A 164 1.14 -8.66 -2.28
C GLN A 164 1.80 -9.95 -2.73
N LYS A 165 2.59 -10.56 -1.85
CA LYS A 165 3.29 -11.81 -2.18
C LYS A 165 2.30 -12.92 -2.55
N TYR A 166 1.19 -13.03 -1.81
CA TYR A 166 0.18 -14.07 -2.05
C TYR A 166 -0.85 -13.72 -3.12
N VAL A 167 -0.90 -12.46 -3.55
CA VAL A 167 -1.81 -11.95 -4.59
C VAL A 167 -0.99 -11.07 -5.55
N PRO A 168 -0.04 -11.67 -6.30
CA PRO A 168 0.94 -10.92 -7.09
C PRO A 168 0.33 -10.37 -8.37
N PHE A 169 1.00 -9.36 -8.95
CA PHE A 169 0.64 -8.91 -10.29
C PHE A 169 1.13 -9.88 -11.35
N MET A 170 0.29 -10.07 -12.35
CA MET A 170 0.64 -10.70 -13.62
C MET A 170 0.69 -9.61 -14.68
N LEU A 171 1.84 -9.44 -15.33
CA LEU A 171 2.06 -8.35 -16.26
C LEU A 171 1.44 -8.65 -17.62
N GLU A 172 0.72 -7.68 -18.16
CA GLU A 172 0.26 -7.64 -19.54
C GLU A 172 1.09 -6.63 -20.33
N ALA A 173 1.49 -6.98 -21.55
CA ALA A 173 2.15 -6.06 -22.47
C ALA A 173 1.31 -5.90 -23.74
N VAL A 174 1.08 -4.65 -24.13
CA VAL A 174 0.39 -4.26 -25.37
C VAL A 174 1.34 -3.40 -26.19
N GLY A 175 1.66 -3.83 -27.40
CA GLY A 175 2.48 -3.06 -28.34
C GLY A 175 1.62 -2.47 -29.46
N ALA A 176 1.87 -1.23 -29.84
CA ALA A 176 1.23 -0.60 -31.00
C ALA A 176 2.26 -0.03 -31.97
N SER A 177 2.05 -0.30 -33.27
CA SER A 177 2.69 0.50 -34.33
C SER A 177 1.70 1.57 -34.75
N PRO A 178 1.99 2.86 -34.56
CA PRO A 178 1.03 3.90 -34.85
C PRO A 178 0.83 4.07 -36.37
N GLU A 179 -0.34 4.56 -36.75
CA GLU A 179 -0.73 4.75 -38.16
C GLU A 179 0.05 5.87 -38.87
N LYS A 180 0.52 6.86 -38.10
CA LYS A 180 1.25 8.03 -38.63
C LYS A 180 2.75 7.87 -38.42
N GLY A 181 3.53 8.13 -39.48
CA GLY A 181 4.99 8.03 -39.45
C GLY A 181 5.72 8.97 -38.48
N ASN A 182 5.02 9.93 -37.86
CA ASN A 182 5.55 10.83 -36.85
C ASN A 182 5.30 10.35 -35.40
N ALA A 183 4.47 9.34 -35.21
CA ALA A 183 4.21 8.75 -33.91
C ALA A 183 5.20 7.60 -33.66
N ARG A 184 5.64 7.47 -32.41
CA ARG A 184 6.63 6.46 -32.02
C ARG A 184 5.92 5.16 -31.69
N LYS A 185 6.53 4.03 -32.07
CA LYS A 185 6.13 2.72 -31.58
C LYS A 185 6.32 2.69 -30.06
N ASP A 186 5.38 2.12 -29.34
CA ASP A 186 5.43 1.99 -27.89
C ASP A 186 4.98 0.59 -27.45
N ILE A 187 5.47 0.20 -26.27
CA ILE A 187 4.99 -0.96 -25.54
C ILE A 187 4.43 -0.43 -24.23
N THR A 188 3.16 -0.66 -24.00
CA THR A 188 2.50 -0.37 -22.72
C THR A 188 2.50 -1.65 -21.90
N ILE A 189 3.12 -1.62 -20.73
CA ILE A 189 3.05 -2.72 -19.76
C ILE A 189 2.11 -2.27 -18.65
N ARG A 190 1.18 -3.14 -18.29
CA ARG A 190 0.17 -2.86 -17.27
C ARG A 190 -0.14 -4.11 -16.47
N ALA A 191 -0.61 -3.91 -15.26
CA ALA A 191 -1.34 -4.94 -14.55
C ALA A 191 -2.42 -4.31 -13.69
N LYS A 192 -3.48 -5.05 -13.46
CA LYS A 192 -4.51 -4.72 -12.49
C LYS A 192 -4.84 -5.98 -11.71
N ASN A 193 -4.91 -5.85 -10.40
CA ASN A 193 -5.30 -6.93 -9.53
C ASN A 193 -6.42 -6.48 -8.57
N ASP A 194 -7.26 -7.43 -8.17
CA ASP A 194 -8.39 -7.23 -7.27
C ASP A 194 -8.23 -8.16 -6.06
N GLY A 195 -8.99 -7.91 -4.99
CA GLY A 195 -8.95 -8.73 -3.78
C GLY A 195 -7.72 -8.52 -2.90
N LEU A 196 -6.98 -7.42 -3.11
CA LEU A 196 -5.85 -7.06 -2.24
C LEU A 196 -6.37 -6.54 -0.90
N THR A 197 -5.62 -6.78 0.16
CA THR A 197 -5.99 -6.25 1.50
C THR A 197 -5.46 -4.84 1.73
N THR A 198 -4.75 -4.27 0.76
CA THR A 198 -4.01 -3.01 0.88
C THR A 198 -4.20 -2.14 -0.36
N MET A 199 -4.13 -0.81 -0.18
CA MET A 199 -3.93 0.15 -1.27
C MET A 199 -2.41 0.32 -1.54
N PRO A 200 -1.98 1.04 -2.60
CA PRO A 200 -0.57 1.39 -2.78
C PRO A 200 -0.03 2.06 -1.52
N VAL A 201 1.08 1.52 -1.00
CA VAL A 201 1.58 1.87 0.34
C VAL A 201 2.76 2.82 0.23
N PRO A 202 2.72 4.02 0.84
CA PRO A 202 3.89 4.88 0.87
C PRO A 202 5.02 4.22 1.67
N MET A 203 6.26 4.43 1.23
CA MET A 203 7.45 3.90 1.87
C MET A 203 8.18 5.04 2.58
N ALA A 204 8.62 4.78 3.81
CA ALA A 204 9.52 5.67 4.51
C ALA A 204 10.89 5.73 3.82
N ASP A 205 11.61 6.85 4.00
CA ASP A 205 12.90 7.09 3.37
C ASP A 205 13.98 6.06 3.73
N ASP A 206 13.84 5.46 4.92
CA ASP A 206 14.77 4.47 5.48
C ASP A 206 14.63 3.06 4.87
N VAL A 207 13.60 2.82 4.06
CA VAL A 207 13.43 1.54 3.38
C VAL A 207 14.45 1.42 2.25
N THR A 208 15.33 0.42 2.38
CA THR A 208 16.36 0.09 1.39
C THR A 208 16.20 -1.34 0.89
N PHE A 209 16.46 -1.56 -0.40
CA PHE A 209 16.51 -2.88 -1.03
C PHE A 209 17.63 -2.90 -2.09
N LEU A 210 18.15 -4.09 -2.39
CA LEU A 210 19.18 -4.22 -3.42
C LEU A 210 18.57 -4.05 -4.80
N VAL A 211 19.24 -3.28 -5.65
CA VAL A 211 18.79 -2.96 -7.01
C VAL A 211 19.82 -3.41 -8.03
N GLU A 212 19.33 -3.92 -9.15
CA GLU A 212 20.07 -4.15 -10.38
C GLU A 212 19.52 -3.23 -11.47
N ALA A 213 20.37 -2.36 -12.01
CA ALA A 213 20.00 -1.52 -13.15
C ALA A 213 19.84 -2.38 -14.39
N LEU A 214 18.76 -2.17 -15.15
CA LEU A 214 18.66 -2.73 -16.49
C LEU A 214 19.61 -1.94 -17.42
N VAL A 215 20.79 -2.52 -17.70
CA VAL A 215 21.78 -1.99 -18.68
C VAL A 215 21.46 -2.47 -20.08
#